data_AF-Q0GQU8-F1
#
_entry.id   AF-Q0GQU8-F1
#
_cell.length_a   1.000
_cell.length_b   1.000
_cell.length_c   1.000
_cell.angle_alpha   90.00
_cell.angle_beta   90.00
_cell.angle_gamma   90.00
#
_symmetry.space_group_name_H-M   'P 1'
#
loop_
_entity.id
_entity.type
_entity.pdbx_description
1 polymer ?
#
loop_
_entity_poly.entity_id
_entity_poly.type
_entity_poly.pdbx_seq_one_letter_code
_entity_poly.pdbx_strand_id
1 'polypeptide(L)'
;MMAAMLEGPDTHTIDAPGALDSMQELRDVIGRMQGELKFKQTRIEALNFEIARLKRWRFGSSSESLETSTQAVLFDQILADTALEDRAAQQDQKPPVAPPRAKGQAVRQALPASLPRIDHHHEIEQTHCECGQPFKRIGQEVSEQLDCVPAQFFVLRHIRGKYACTCCQTILNVHMRKIPVGQDVNPGVIARGTPGMSGADLANLCNEAALMAARRNARTVEMQDFEKAKDKIIQATREPSAAASSVSTSMATPSSATLRREPSTVACVWDFW
;
A
#
# COMPACT_ATOMS: atom_id res chain seq x y z
N MET A 1 37.25 14.17 84.84
CA MET A 1 37.53 15.33 85.70
C MET A 1 38.58 16.17 84.99
N MET A 2 38.22 17.40 84.63
CA MET A 2 39.03 18.54 84.12
C MET A 2 39.90 18.42 82.86
N ALA A 3 39.57 19.24 81.85
CA ALA A 3 40.45 20.15 81.07
C ALA A 3 39.57 20.76 79.94
N ALA A 4 39.10 22.01 79.99
CA ALA A 4 39.78 23.30 79.85
C ALA A 4 40.21 23.62 78.39
N MET A 5 39.87 24.84 77.98
CA MET A 5 40.39 25.65 76.86
C MET A 5 39.80 25.39 75.47
N LEU A 6 39.02 26.35 74.97
CA LEU A 6 39.48 27.29 73.93
C LEU A 6 38.42 28.37 73.70
N GLU A 7 38.88 29.61 73.79
CA GLU A 7 38.15 30.85 73.55
C GLU A 7 37.63 30.88 72.10
N GLY A 8 36.33 31.18 71.94
CA GLY A 8 35.70 31.31 70.64
C GLY A 8 36.15 32.61 69.95
N PRO A 9 36.41 32.60 68.64
CA PRO A 9 36.82 33.80 67.92
C PRO A 9 35.65 34.78 67.86
N ASP A 10 35.95 36.04 68.15
CA ASP A 10 35.06 37.18 68.01
C ASP A 10 34.43 37.19 66.61
N THR A 11 33.16 36.80 66.53
CA THR A 11 32.34 37.05 65.35
C THR A 11 32.10 38.55 65.31
N HIS A 12 33.00 39.29 64.68
CA HIS A 12 32.73 40.65 64.24
C HIS A 12 31.47 40.60 63.38
N THR A 13 30.34 40.94 63.99
CA THR A 13 29.09 41.20 63.32
C THR A 13 29.33 42.44 62.46
N ILE A 14 29.67 42.21 61.20
CA ILE A 14 29.56 43.23 60.17
C ILE A 14 28.05 43.40 59.95
N ASP A 15 27.43 44.20 60.81
CA ASP A 15 26.11 44.75 60.57
C ASP A 15 26.28 45.78 59.43
N ALA A 16 26.27 45.28 58.19
CA ALA A 16 26.19 46.09 56.99
C ALA A 16 24.70 46.30 56.68
N PRO A 17 24.10 47.47 57.02
CA PRO A 17 22.66 47.71 56.86
C PRO A 17 22.16 47.68 55.41
N GLY A 18 23.04 47.56 54.41
CA GLY A 18 22.67 47.40 52.99
C GLY A 18 22.70 45.96 52.46
N ALA A 19 23.19 44.97 53.23
CA ALA A 19 23.28 43.58 52.75
C ALA A 19 21.89 42.94 52.61
N LEU A 20 20.99 43.20 53.56
CA LEU A 20 19.60 42.73 53.51
C LEU A 20 18.83 43.39 52.35
N ASP A 21 19.02 44.67 52.11
CA ASP A 21 18.40 45.40 50.99
C ASP A 21 18.91 44.87 49.64
N SER A 22 20.21 44.62 49.51
CA SER A 22 20.78 44.02 48.29
C SER A 22 20.27 42.59 48.02
N MET A 23 20.02 41.79 49.07
CA MET A 23 19.42 40.46 48.95
C MET A 23 17.93 40.52 48.59
N GLN A 24 17.21 41.55 49.03
CA GLN A 24 15.82 41.80 48.65
C GLN A 24 15.72 42.25 47.19
N GLU A 25 16.58 43.18 46.76
CA GLU A 25 16.66 43.61 45.35
C GLU A 25 16.94 42.43 44.40
N LEU A 26 17.87 41.54 44.77
CA LEU A 26 18.14 40.32 44.00
C LEU A 26 16.94 39.37 43.96
N ARG A 27 16.22 39.22 45.09
CA ARG A 27 15.00 38.40 45.14
C ARG A 27 13.90 38.96 44.25
N ASP A 28 13.75 40.28 44.20
CA ASP A 28 12.77 40.96 43.35
C ASP A 28 13.12 40.85 41.87
N VAL A 29 14.41 40.93 41.52
CA VAL A 29 14.89 40.66 40.15
C VAL A 29 14.62 39.20 39.76
N ILE A 30 14.92 38.24 40.63
CA ILE A 30 14.63 36.82 40.39
C ILE A 30 13.13 36.59 40.22
N GLY A 31 12.29 37.24 41.04
CA GLY A 31 10.83 37.16 40.92
C GLY A 31 10.32 37.67 39.58
N ARG A 32 10.83 38.83 39.11
CA ARG A 32 10.51 39.37 37.77
C ARG A 32 10.94 38.44 36.65
N MET A 33 12.18 37.93 36.70
CA MET A 33 12.68 36.98 35.69
C MET A 33 11.91 35.67 35.69
N GLN A 34 11.51 35.15 36.86
CA GLN A 34 10.66 33.95 36.95
C GLN A 34 9.26 34.20 36.37
N GLY A 35 8.70 35.39 36.56
CA GLY A 35 7.45 35.80 35.91
C GLY A 35 7.58 35.82 34.39
N GLU A 36 8.65 36.42 33.87
CA GLU A 36 8.92 36.43 32.42
C GLU A 36 9.15 35.04 31.84
N LEU A 37 9.86 34.16 32.55
CA LEU A 37 10.08 32.78 32.13
C LEU A 37 8.76 32.01 32.07
N LYS A 38 7.90 32.15 33.08
CA LYS A 38 6.55 31.54 33.05
C LYS A 38 5.73 32.06 31.88
N PHE A 39 5.73 33.37 31.64
CA PHE A 39 5.02 33.96 30.50
C PHE A 39 5.52 33.41 29.16
N LYS A 40 6.84 33.37 28.95
CA LYS A 40 7.45 32.79 27.75
C LYS A 40 7.12 31.30 27.62
N GLN A 41 7.10 30.55 28.71
CA GLN A 41 6.76 29.12 28.71
C GLN A 41 5.32 28.89 28.26
N THR A 42 4.35 29.64 28.79
CA THR A 42 2.95 29.55 28.33
C THR A 42 2.79 29.91 26.84
N ARG A 43 3.57 30.87 26.35
CA ARG A 43 3.59 31.26 24.93
C ARG A 43 4.14 30.14 24.05
N ILE A 44 5.21 29.48 24.49
CA ILE A 44 5.81 28.33 23.78
C ILE A 44 4.81 27.17 23.72
N GLU A 45 4.13 26.86 24.82
CA GLU A 45 3.11 25.81 24.86
C GLU A 45 1.94 26.10 23.90
N ALA A 46 1.47 27.35 23.86
CA ALA A 46 0.42 27.78 22.93
C ALA A 46 0.86 27.64 21.45
N LEU A 47 2.08 28.08 21.12
CA LEU A 47 2.63 27.94 19.77
C LEU A 47 2.85 26.47 19.37
N ASN A 48 3.31 25.64 20.31
CA ASN A 48 3.48 24.20 20.08
C ASN A 48 2.13 23.52 19.79
N PHE A 49 1.07 23.91 20.48
CA PHE A 49 -0.29 23.42 20.20
C PHE A 49 -0.77 23.82 18.80
N GLU A 50 -0.54 25.07 18.39
CA GLU A 50 -0.86 25.53 17.04
C GLU A 50 -0.06 24.77 15.96
N ILE A 51 1.24 24.56 16.19
CA ILE A 51 2.09 23.77 15.29
C ILE A 51 1.58 22.33 15.19
N ALA A 52 1.21 21.70 16.32
CA ALA A 52 0.65 20.34 16.32
C ALA A 52 -0.67 20.28 15.53
N ARG A 53 -1.54 21.28 15.70
CA ARG A 53 -2.79 21.41 14.94
C ARG A 53 -2.54 21.58 13.44
N LEU A 54 -1.61 22.45 13.04
CA LEU A 54 -1.24 22.68 11.64
C LEU A 54 -0.55 21.46 11.01
N LYS A 55 0.31 20.76 11.75
CA LYS A 55 0.95 19.50 11.32
C LYS A 55 -0.10 18.42 11.12
N ARG A 56 -1.05 18.26 12.04
CA ARG A 56 -2.17 17.32 11.87
C ARG A 56 -3.08 17.70 10.70
N TRP A 57 -3.31 18.99 10.46
CA TRP A 57 -4.09 19.43 9.31
C TRP A 57 -3.37 19.16 7.97
N ARG A 58 -2.05 19.41 7.91
CA ARG A 58 -1.25 19.27 6.69
C ARG A 58 -0.83 17.82 6.39
N PHE A 59 -0.61 17.01 7.43
CA PHE A 59 -0.05 15.66 7.34
C PHE A 59 -0.95 14.58 7.98
N GLY A 60 -2.23 14.89 8.22
CA GLY A 60 -3.16 14.10 9.04
C GLY A 60 -3.56 12.72 8.53
N SER A 61 -3.12 12.34 7.33
CA SER A 61 -3.23 10.96 6.82
C SER A 61 -1.87 10.27 6.64
N SER A 62 -0.78 10.90 7.07
CA SER A 62 0.60 10.39 6.89
C SER A 62 1.47 10.56 8.14
N SER A 63 0.86 10.78 9.31
CA SER A 63 1.58 10.99 10.58
C SER A 63 1.26 9.88 11.59
N GLU A 64 1.46 8.62 11.24
CA GLU A 64 1.53 7.51 12.22
C GLU A 64 2.95 7.29 12.78
N SER A 65 3.90 8.16 12.45
CA SER A 65 5.21 8.20 13.11
C SER A 65 5.09 8.98 14.43
N LEU A 66 4.60 8.34 15.49
CA LEU A 66 4.76 8.87 16.85
C LEU A 66 6.24 8.79 17.27
N GLU A 67 6.66 9.69 18.17
CA GLU A 67 8.01 9.68 18.72
C GLU A 67 8.23 8.37 19.52
N THR A 68 9.37 7.70 19.27
CA THR A 68 9.69 6.35 19.78
C THR A 68 9.52 6.21 21.29
N SER A 69 9.79 7.28 22.05
CA SER A 69 9.63 7.34 23.51
C SER A 69 8.17 7.22 23.95
N THR A 70 7.28 8.03 23.39
CA THR A 70 5.83 7.96 23.61
C THR A 70 5.21 6.68 23.09
N GLN A 71 5.73 6.13 21.99
CA GLN A 71 5.25 4.90 21.41
C GLN A 71 5.54 3.69 22.32
N ALA A 72 6.70 3.65 22.96
CA ALA A 72 7.08 2.59 23.91
C ALA A 72 6.18 2.57 25.16
N VAL A 73 5.86 3.73 25.73
CA VAL A 73 4.99 3.83 26.91
C VAL A 73 3.57 3.33 26.61
N LEU A 74 3.06 3.62 25.42
CA LEU A 74 1.75 3.14 24.98
C LEU A 74 1.76 1.63 24.71
N PHE A 75 2.86 1.07 24.22
CA PHE A 75 2.99 -0.39 24.05
C PHE A 75 2.99 -1.13 25.39
N ASP A 76 3.70 -0.63 26.41
CA ASP A 76 3.70 -1.26 27.73
C ASP A 76 2.30 -1.27 28.37
N GLN A 77 1.54 -0.19 28.20
CA GLN A 77 0.17 -0.12 28.71
C GLN A 77 -0.79 -1.04 27.97
N ILE A 78 -0.67 -1.15 26.63
CA ILE A 78 -1.42 -2.12 25.83
C ILE A 78 -1.07 -3.56 26.21
N LEU A 79 0.19 -3.87 26.51
CA LEU A 79 0.62 -5.20 26.96
C LEU A 79 0.02 -5.56 28.32
N ALA A 80 -0.04 -4.60 29.25
CA ALA A 80 -0.65 -4.79 30.56
C ALA A 80 -2.17 -5.03 30.45
N ASP A 81 -2.87 -4.23 29.64
CA ASP A 81 -4.31 -4.37 29.42
C ASP A 81 -4.65 -5.68 28.69
N THR A 82 -3.90 -6.03 27.64
CA THR A 82 -4.07 -7.32 26.93
C THR A 82 -3.83 -8.50 27.86
N ALA A 83 -2.86 -8.43 28.78
CA ALA A 83 -2.60 -9.51 29.73
C ALA A 83 -3.72 -9.69 30.77
N LEU A 84 -4.43 -8.61 31.14
CA LEU A 84 -5.61 -8.67 32.00
C LEU A 84 -6.81 -9.24 31.23
N GLU A 85 -6.99 -8.82 29.97
CA GLU A 85 -8.02 -9.35 29.08
C GLU A 85 -7.82 -10.83 28.75
N ASP A 86 -6.58 -11.28 28.51
CA ASP A 86 -6.24 -12.69 28.25
C ASP A 86 -6.49 -13.57 29.48
N ARG A 87 -6.23 -13.08 30.69
CA ARG A 87 -6.53 -13.80 31.93
C ARG A 87 -8.03 -13.91 32.18
N ALA A 88 -8.79 -12.87 31.85
CA ALA A 88 -10.25 -12.91 31.91
C ALA A 88 -10.84 -13.85 30.83
N ALA A 89 -10.27 -13.84 29.62
CA ALA A 89 -10.70 -14.69 28.49
C ALA A 89 -10.38 -16.18 28.69
N GLN A 90 -9.39 -16.53 29.51
CA GLN A 90 -9.10 -17.93 29.87
C GLN A 90 -10.10 -18.49 30.90
N GLN A 91 -10.79 -17.64 31.66
CA GLN A 91 -11.77 -18.05 32.67
C GLN A 91 -13.17 -18.27 32.08
N ASP A 92 -13.49 -17.63 30.96
CA ASP A 92 -14.73 -17.87 30.20
C ASP A 92 -14.43 -18.67 28.92
N GLN A 93 -14.91 -19.91 28.84
CA GLN A 93 -14.86 -20.70 27.60
C GLN A 93 -15.65 -19.99 26.49
N LYS A 94 -14.94 -19.24 25.64
CA LYS A 94 -15.51 -18.49 24.51
C LYS A 94 -16.00 -19.47 23.42
N PRO A 95 -17.26 -19.39 22.96
CA PRO A 95 -17.71 -20.17 21.81
C PRO A 95 -16.93 -19.77 20.54
N PRO A 96 -16.83 -20.66 19.53
CA PRO A 96 -15.96 -20.45 18.37
C PRO A 96 -16.32 -19.16 17.63
N VAL A 97 -15.32 -18.29 17.49
CA VAL A 97 -15.43 -17.00 16.80
C VAL A 97 -15.69 -17.25 15.32
N ALA A 98 -16.79 -16.68 14.80
CA ALA A 98 -17.14 -16.72 13.38
C ALA A 98 -15.99 -16.15 12.53
N PRO A 99 -15.77 -16.66 11.30
CA PRO A 99 -14.66 -16.22 10.46
C PRO A 99 -14.72 -14.70 10.22
N PRO A 100 -13.56 -14.03 10.20
CA PRO A 100 -13.51 -12.59 9.98
C PRO A 100 -14.17 -12.26 8.64
N ARG A 101 -15.17 -11.38 8.67
CA ARG A 101 -15.75 -10.84 7.43
C ARG A 101 -14.65 -10.13 6.66
N ALA A 102 -14.51 -10.46 5.38
CA ALA A 102 -13.59 -9.78 4.48
C ALA A 102 -13.86 -8.27 4.53
N LYS A 103 -12.83 -7.48 4.87
CA LYS A 103 -12.90 -6.02 4.79
C LYS A 103 -13.13 -5.67 3.32
N GLY A 104 -14.33 -5.19 3.00
CA GLY A 104 -14.65 -4.74 1.65
C GLY A 104 -13.73 -3.59 1.29
N GLN A 105 -13.01 -3.72 0.18
CA GLN A 105 -12.13 -2.68 -0.32
C GLN A 105 -12.96 -1.44 -0.68
N ALA A 106 -12.55 -0.26 -0.24
CA ALA A 106 -13.24 0.99 -0.54
C ALA A 106 -13.12 1.28 -2.05
N VAL A 107 -14.15 0.91 -2.82
CA VAL A 107 -14.20 1.18 -4.27
C VAL A 107 -14.51 2.66 -4.46
N ARG A 108 -13.63 3.38 -5.19
CA ARG A 108 -13.89 4.76 -5.60
C ARG A 108 -15.14 4.76 -6.50
N GLN A 109 -16.17 5.51 -6.11
CA GLN A 109 -17.37 5.65 -6.92
C GLN A 109 -17.02 6.33 -8.25
N ALA A 110 -17.52 5.77 -9.35
CA ALA A 110 -17.34 6.35 -10.66
C ALA A 110 -18.00 7.73 -10.74
N LEU A 111 -17.43 8.63 -11.55
CA LEU A 111 -18.01 9.96 -11.75
C LEU A 111 -19.42 9.84 -12.36
N PRO A 112 -20.39 10.64 -11.90
CA PRO A 112 -21.76 10.59 -12.39
C PRO A 112 -21.85 10.70 -13.91
N ALA A 113 -22.72 9.88 -14.52
CA ALA A 113 -22.93 9.86 -15.98
C ALA A 113 -23.63 11.13 -16.52
N SER A 114 -24.21 11.96 -15.64
CA SER A 114 -24.91 13.20 -16.01
C SER A 114 -23.98 14.36 -16.36
N LEU A 115 -22.70 14.28 -15.99
CA LEU A 115 -21.71 15.31 -16.30
C LEU A 115 -21.26 15.21 -17.77
N PRO A 116 -21.18 16.34 -18.50
CA PRO A 116 -20.69 16.33 -19.89
C PRO A 116 -19.24 15.83 -19.94
N ARG A 117 -18.96 14.94 -20.90
CA ARG A 117 -17.64 14.32 -21.10
C ARG A 117 -16.97 14.89 -22.35
N ILE A 118 -15.73 15.35 -22.23
CA ILE A 118 -14.91 15.86 -23.33
C ILE A 118 -13.77 14.88 -23.57
N ASP A 119 -13.68 14.32 -24.77
CA ASP A 119 -12.72 13.26 -25.10
C ASP A 119 -11.44 13.84 -25.71
N HIS A 120 -10.30 13.63 -25.05
CA HIS A 120 -8.99 13.97 -25.58
C HIS A 120 -8.22 12.71 -25.94
N HIS A 121 -8.07 12.45 -27.24
CA HIS A 121 -7.39 11.28 -27.78
C HIS A 121 -5.87 11.51 -27.83
N HIS A 122 -5.11 10.59 -27.23
CA HIS A 122 -3.65 10.53 -27.31
C HIS A 122 -3.26 9.30 -28.14
N GLU A 123 -2.91 9.52 -29.41
CA GLU A 123 -2.46 8.49 -30.34
C GLU A 123 -0.96 8.61 -30.62
N ILE A 124 -0.33 7.50 -31.02
CA ILE A 124 1.11 7.46 -31.33
C ILE A 124 1.33 7.92 -32.77
N GLU A 125 2.32 8.78 -33.00
CA GLU A 125 2.67 9.26 -34.35
C GLU A 125 3.34 8.15 -35.20
N GLN A 126 4.17 7.32 -34.58
CA GLN A 126 4.84 6.18 -35.23
C GLN A 126 3.96 4.93 -35.19
N THR A 127 3.44 4.56 -36.36
CA THR A 127 2.52 3.42 -36.57
C THR A 127 3.22 2.10 -36.84
N HIS A 128 4.56 2.10 -36.92
CA HIS A 128 5.37 0.93 -37.25
C HIS A 128 6.40 0.67 -36.15
N CYS A 129 6.65 -0.60 -35.88
CA CYS A 129 7.69 -1.03 -34.95
C CYS A 129 9.01 -1.29 -35.69
N GLU A 130 10.13 -1.29 -34.98
CA GLU A 130 11.46 -1.68 -35.48
C GLU A 130 11.49 -3.07 -36.13
N CYS A 131 10.51 -3.93 -35.79
CA CYS A 131 10.25 -5.23 -36.39
C CYS A 131 9.72 -5.15 -37.85
N GLY A 132 9.40 -3.96 -38.37
CA GLY A 132 8.84 -3.72 -39.71
C GLY A 132 7.33 -3.94 -39.84
N GLN A 133 6.65 -4.40 -38.78
CA GLN A 133 5.21 -4.62 -38.76
C GLN A 133 4.46 -3.39 -38.19
N PRO A 134 3.22 -3.12 -38.64
CA PRO A 134 2.38 -2.08 -38.05
C PRO A 134 1.97 -2.45 -36.62
N PHE A 135 1.88 -1.45 -35.75
CA PHE A 135 1.39 -1.64 -34.40
C PHE A 135 -0.10 -2.01 -34.41
N LYS A 136 -0.45 -3.10 -33.69
CA LYS A 136 -1.84 -3.50 -33.48
C LYS A 136 -2.39 -2.80 -32.25
N ARG A 137 -3.56 -2.17 -32.37
CA ARG A 137 -4.31 -1.60 -31.22
C ARG A 137 -4.91 -2.73 -30.40
N ILE A 138 -4.41 -2.93 -29.18
CA ILE A 138 -4.88 -3.97 -28.24
C ILE A 138 -6.05 -3.45 -27.41
N GLY A 139 -6.03 -2.16 -27.08
CA GLY A 139 -7.06 -1.55 -26.27
C GLY A 139 -6.84 -0.05 -26.09
N GLN A 140 -7.50 0.51 -25.10
CA GLN A 140 -7.33 1.90 -24.71
C GLN A 140 -7.45 2.04 -23.21
N GLU A 141 -6.70 2.97 -22.66
CA GLU A 141 -6.82 3.39 -21.27
C GLU A 141 -7.58 4.70 -21.22
N VAL A 142 -8.63 4.74 -20.40
CA VAL A 142 -9.47 5.92 -20.22
C VAL A 142 -9.26 6.44 -18.81
N SER A 143 -8.70 7.63 -18.68
CA SER A 143 -8.63 8.32 -17.39
C SER A 143 -9.60 9.49 -17.38
N GLU A 144 -10.50 9.50 -16.39
CA GLU A 144 -11.53 10.52 -16.20
C GLU A 144 -11.09 11.53 -15.13
N GLN A 145 -11.10 12.81 -15.45
CA GLN A 145 -10.78 13.90 -14.53
C GLN A 145 -11.93 14.92 -14.52
N LEU A 146 -12.37 15.35 -13.34
CA LEU A 146 -13.36 16.42 -13.20
C LEU A 146 -12.65 17.77 -13.31
N ASP A 147 -12.97 18.53 -14.35
CA ASP A 147 -12.50 19.91 -14.53
C ASP A 147 -13.67 20.89 -14.41
N CYS A 148 -13.34 22.15 -14.08
CA CYS A 148 -14.31 23.22 -13.95
C CYS A 148 -13.91 24.41 -14.84
N VAL A 149 -14.91 24.93 -15.56
CA VAL A 149 -14.89 26.27 -16.16
C VAL A 149 -15.97 27.05 -15.40
N PRO A 150 -15.76 28.35 -15.07
CA PRO A 150 -16.74 29.11 -14.30
C PRO A 150 -18.17 28.92 -14.85
N ALA A 151 -19.05 28.38 -13.98
CA ALA A 151 -20.45 27.97 -14.19
C ALA A 151 -20.74 26.51 -14.66
N GLN A 152 -19.75 25.67 -15.01
CA GLN A 152 -20.02 24.29 -15.43
C GLN A 152 -18.92 23.30 -15.00
N PHE A 153 -19.33 22.11 -14.56
CA PHE A 153 -18.44 20.97 -14.33
C PHE A 153 -18.50 20.02 -15.52
N PHE A 154 -17.35 19.55 -15.98
CA PHE A 154 -17.25 18.55 -17.03
C PHE A 154 -16.15 17.55 -16.72
N VAL A 155 -16.23 16.40 -17.35
CA VAL A 155 -15.26 15.31 -17.19
C VAL A 155 -14.37 15.27 -18.41
N LEU A 156 -13.08 15.56 -18.25
CA LEU A 156 -12.10 15.33 -19.30
C LEU A 156 -11.75 13.83 -19.31
N ARG A 157 -12.07 13.16 -20.42
CA ARG A 157 -11.69 11.76 -20.65
C ARG A 157 -10.44 11.74 -21.52
N HIS A 158 -9.30 11.46 -20.92
CA HIS A 158 -8.09 11.19 -21.68
C HIS A 158 -8.12 9.73 -22.15
N ILE A 159 -8.19 9.53 -23.46
CA ILE A 159 -8.19 8.21 -24.09
C ILE A 159 -6.79 7.97 -24.65
N ARG A 160 -6.00 7.11 -24.01
CA ARG A 160 -4.64 6.73 -24.45
C ARG A 160 -4.71 5.38 -25.16
N GLY A 161 -4.37 5.35 -26.45
CA GLY A 161 -4.35 4.10 -27.22
C GLY A 161 -3.23 3.16 -26.75
N LYS A 162 -3.54 1.88 -26.55
CA LYS A 162 -2.55 0.83 -26.23
C LYS A 162 -2.24 0.03 -27.49
N TYR A 163 -0.96 0.03 -27.87
CA TYR A 163 -0.45 -0.54 -29.11
C TYR A 163 0.64 -1.57 -28.83
N ALA A 164 0.73 -2.64 -29.63
CA ALA A 164 1.83 -3.61 -29.56
C ALA A 164 2.21 -4.18 -30.93
N CYS A 165 3.50 -4.50 -31.14
CA CYS A 165 3.95 -5.29 -32.31
C CYS A 165 3.58 -6.75 -32.05
N THR A 166 3.04 -7.43 -33.07
CA THR A 166 2.64 -8.85 -32.99
C THR A 166 3.83 -9.82 -33.03
N CYS A 167 5.03 -9.34 -33.37
CA CYS A 167 6.22 -10.17 -33.59
C CYS A 167 7.44 -9.76 -32.77
N CYS A 168 7.32 -8.84 -31.81
CA CYS A 168 8.49 -8.23 -31.18
C CYS A 168 9.19 -9.18 -30.19
N GLN A 169 10.23 -9.83 -30.71
CA GLN A 169 11.35 -10.46 -29.99
C GLN A 169 11.84 -9.62 -28.79
N THR A 170 11.74 -8.29 -28.88
CA THR A 170 12.15 -7.33 -27.83
C THR A 170 11.46 -7.58 -26.50
N ILE A 171 10.15 -7.89 -26.48
CA ILE A 171 9.41 -8.13 -25.24
C ILE A 171 9.90 -9.44 -24.59
N LEU A 172 10.06 -10.48 -25.41
CA LEU A 172 10.52 -11.78 -24.95
C LEU A 172 11.95 -11.69 -24.36
N ASN A 173 12.83 -10.90 -24.98
CA ASN A 173 14.18 -10.63 -24.48
C ASN A 173 14.18 -10.02 -23.07
N VAL A 174 13.25 -9.11 -22.76
CA VAL A 174 13.16 -8.49 -21.42
C VAL A 174 12.78 -9.52 -20.36
N HIS A 175 11.84 -10.43 -20.67
CA HIS A 175 11.44 -11.49 -19.75
C HIS A 175 12.51 -12.58 -19.61
N MET A 176 13.20 -12.93 -20.70
CA MET A 176 14.30 -13.91 -20.68
C MET A 176 15.49 -13.46 -19.83
N ARG A 177 15.76 -12.16 -19.68
CA ARG A 177 16.84 -11.66 -18.80
C ARG A 177 16.70 -12.07 -17.32
N LYS A 178 15.48 -12.40 -16.88
CA LYS A 178 15.21 -12.79 -15.49
C LYS A 178 15.49 -14.27 -15.21
N ILE A 179 15.71 -15.08 -16.25
CA ILE A 179 15.79 -16.54 -16.17
C ILE A 179 17.15 -16.99 -16.73
N PRO A 180 17.80 -18.02 -16.17
CA PRO A 180 19.02 -18.58 -16.74
C PRO A 180 18.71 -19.33 -18.04
N VAL A 181 18.92 -18.68 -19.19
CA VAL A 181 18.69 -19.26 -20.52
C VAL A 181 20.01 -19.79 -21.11
N GLY A 182 19.98 -20.96 -21.74
CA GLY A 182 21.12 -21.55 -22.45
C GLY A 182 21.45 -20.83 -23.77
N GLN A 183 22.66 -21.03 -24.30
CA GLN A 183 23.13 -20.38 -25.53
C GLN A 183 22.36 -20.84 -26.78
N ASP A 184 21.70 -22.01 -26.72
CA ASP A 184 20.97 -22.61 -27.83
C ASP A 184 19.60 -21.96 -28.08
N VAL A 185 19.17 -21.02 -27.25
CA VAL A 185 17.83 -20.42 -27.34
C VAL A 185 17.86 -19.21 -28.26
N ASN A 186 17.09 -19.28 -29.35
CA ASN A 186 16.87 -18.15 -30.26
C ASN A 186 15.49 -17.51 -30.03
N PRO A 187 15.42 -16.30 -29.44
CA PRO A 187 14.16 -15.62 -29.14
C PRO A 187 13.33 -15.29 -30.39
N GLY A 188 13.98 -15.11 -31.55
CA GLY A 188 13.29 -14.79 -32.80
C GLY A 188 12.46 -15.96 -33.34
N VAL A 189 12.88 -17.20 -33.09
CA VAL A 189 12.12 -18.40 -33.48
C VAL A 189 10.87 -18.54 -32.60
N ILE A 190 11.02 -18.32 -31.30
CA ILE A 190 9.92 -18.41 -30.34
C ILE A 190 8.88 -17.32 -30.61
N ALA A 191 9.32 -16.07 -30.85
CA ALA A 191 8.43 -14.95 -31.15
C ALA A 191 7.59 -15.17 -32.41
N ARG A 192 8.12 -15.88 -33.43
CA ARG A 192 7.35 -16.27 -34.62
C ARG A 192 6.31 -17.36 -34.33
N GLY A 193 6.57 -18.22 -33.35
CA GLY A 193 5.68 -19.29 -32.92
C GLY A 193 4.57 -18.83 -31.96
N THR A 194 4.64 -17.60 -31.46
CA THR A 194 3.67 -17.02 -30.50
C THR A 194 2.96 -15.76 -31.01
N PRO A 195 2.42 -15.75 -32.25
CA PRO A 195 1.74 -14.58 -32.77
C PRO A 195 0.46 -14.31 -31.97
N GLY A 196 0.26 -13.05 -31.57
CA GLY A 196 -0.96 -12.61 -30.89
C GLY A 196 -1.02 -12.86 -29.38
N MET A 197 0.04 -13.42 -28.78
CA MET A 197 0.19 -13.46 -27.33
C MET A 197 0.42 -12.05 -26.76
N SER A 198 -0.20 -11.74 -25.62
CA SER A 198 0.07 -10.49 -24.91
C SER A 198 1.43 -10.55 -24.19
N GLY A 199 1.96 -9.39 -23.78
CA GLY A 199 3.20 -9.36 -22.99
C GLY A 199 3.10 -10.16 -21.68
N ALA A 200 1.92 -10.25 -21.08
CA ALA A 200 1.68 -11.09 -19.91
C ALA A 200 1.75 -12.58 -20.26
N ASP A 201 1.18 -12.99 -21.40
CA ASP A 201 1.25 -14.37 -21.87
C ASP A 201 2.69 -14.78 -22.21
N LEU A 202 3.48 -13.87 -22.80
CA LEU A 202 4.91 -14.09 -23.04
C LEU A 202 5.70 -14.22 -21.73
N ALA A 203 5.35 -13.43 -20.70
CA ALA A 203 5.94 -13.58 -19.37
C ALA A 203 5.59 -14.95 -18.76
N ASN A 204 4.34 -15.39 -18.91
CA ASN A 204 3.88 -16.69 -18.43
C ASN A 204 4.57 -17.85 -19.18
N LEU A 205 4.76 -17.73 -20.49
CA LEU A 205 5.53 -18.68 -21.30
C LEU A 205 6.96 -18.85 -20.77
N CYS A 206 7.64 -17.76 -20.45
CA CYS A 206 8.97 -17.79 -19.87
C CYS A 206 8.99 -18.50 -18.50
N ASN A 207 7.99 -18.25 -17.64
CA ASN A 207 7.88 -18.94 -16.36
C ASN A 207 7.63 -20.44 -16.53
N GLU A 208 6.75 -20.84 -17.45
CA GLU A 208 6.47 -22.24 -17.75
C GLU A 208 7.69 -22.96 -18.32
N ALA A 209 8.47 -22.30 -19.19
CA ALA A 209 9.73 -22.84 -19.68
C ALA A 209 10.74 -23.07 -18.54
N ALA A 210 10.84 -22.13 -17.58
CA ALA A 210 11.66 -22.30 -16.40
C ALA A 210 11.20 -23.48 -15.52
N LEU A 211 9.88 -23.68 -15.37
CA LEU A 211 9.32 -24.83 -14.66
C LEU A 211 9.61 -26.17 -15.38
N MET A 212 9.56 -26.19 -16.71
CA MET A 212 9.92 -27.38 -17.50
C MET A 212 11.40 -27.74 -17.34
N ALA A 213 12.30 -26.75 -17.31
CA ALA A 213 13.71 -26.96 -17.04
C ALA A 213 13.95 -27.48 -15.61
N ALA A 214 13.26 -26.89 -14.62
CA ALA A 214 13.33 -27.33 -13.22
C ALA A 214 12.87 -28.78 -13.05
N ARG A 215 11.82 -29.21 -13.77
CA ARG A 215 11.36 -30.62 -13.76
C ARG A 215 12.40 -31.60 -14.29
N ARG A 216 13.27 -31.18 -15.20
CA ARG A 216 14.39 -31.99 -15.70
C ARG A 216 15.63 -31.92 -14.80
N ASN A 217 15.56 -31.22 -13.67
CA ASN A 217 16.70 -30.86 -12.82
C ASN A 217 17.82 -30.13 -13.59
N ALA A 218 17.47 -29.39 -14.65
CA ALA A 218 18.41 -28.57 -15.40
C ALA A 218 18.59 -27.19 -14.75
N ARG A 219 19.81 -26.65 -14.77
CA ARG A 219 20.12 -25.31 -14.24
C ARG A 219 19.91 -24.18 -15.26
N THR A 220 19.77 -24.54 -16.54
CA THR A 220 19.60 -23.62 -17.67
C THR A 220 18.40 -24.05 -18.48
N VAL A 221 17.62 -23.09 -18.96
CA VAL A 221 16.47 -23.31 -19.83
C VAL A 221 16.93 -23.49 -21.27
N GLU A 222 16.53 -24.58 -21.90
CA GLU A 222 16.88 -24.91 -23.29
C GLU A 222 15.68 -24.69 -24.23
N MET A 223 15.93 -24.74 -25.54
CA MET A 223 14.90 -24.51 -26.55
C MET A 223 13.73 -25.50 -26.45
N GLN A 224 14.01 -26.76 -26.07
CA GLN A 224 12.98 -27.80 -25.89
C GLN A 224 11.98 -27.46 -24.77
N ASP A 225 12.41 -26.73 -23.73
CA ASP A 225 11.53 -26.33 -22.63
C ASP A 225 10.54 -25.25 -23.08
N PHE A 226 10.99 -24.32 -23.94
CA PHE A 226 10.12 -23.30 -24.54
C PHE A 226 9.09 -23.90 -25.49
N GLU A 227 9.46 -24.92 -26.28
CA GLU A 227 8.52 -25.62 -27.16
C GLU A 227 7.43 -26.34 -26.35
N LYS A 228 7.83 -27.08 -25.30
CA LYS A 228 6.89 -27.75 -24.39
C LYS A 228 5.99 -26.76 -23.66
N ALA A 229 6.54 -25.64 -23.20
CA ALA A 229 5.77 -24.60 -22.53
C ALA A 229 4.75 -23.95 -23.47
N LYS A 230 5.15 -23.68 -24.72
CA LYS A 230 4.27 -23.15 -25.77
C LYS A 230 3.10 -24.11 -26.05
N ASP A 231 3.38 -25.39 -26.23
CA ASP A 231 2.34 -26.39 -26.51
C ASP A 231 1.36 -26.50 -25.34
N LYS A 232 1.85 -26.45 -24.10
CA LYS A 232 1.01 -26.42 -22.89
C LYS A 232 0.08 -25.21 -22.86
N ILE A 233 0.59 -24.01 -23.18
CA ILE A 233 -0.22 -22.78 -23.17
C ILE A 233 -1.29 -22.83 -24.26
N ILE A 234 -0.93 -23.28 -25.47
CA ILE A 234 -1.87 -23.42 -26.58
C ILE A 234 -3.00 -24.40 -26.22
N GLN A 235 -2.65 -25.53 -25.59
CA GLN A 235 -3.64 -26.48 -25.08
C GLN A 235 -4.55 -25.86 -24.02
N ALA A 236 -3.98 -25.15 -23.04
CA ALA A 236 -4.75 -24.48 -22.00
C ALA A 236 -5.76 -23.46 -22.55
N THR A 237 -5.39 -22.69 -23.59
CA THR A 237 -6.31 -21.77 -24.26
C THR A 237 -7.42 -22.45 -25.07
N ARG A 238 -7.30 -23.75 -25.38
CA ARG A 238 -8.32 -24.51 -26.14
C ARG A 238 -9.37 -25.18 -25.24
N GLU A 239 -9.12 -25.29 -23.94
CA GLU A 239 -10.05 -25.90 -22.98
C GLU A 239 -10.85 -24.94 -22.06
N PRO A 240 -11.26 -23.71 -22.45
CA PRO A 240 -12.11 -22.91 -21.56
C PRO A 240 -13.59 -23.26 -21.77
N SER A 241 -14.10 -24.41 -21.27
CA SER A 241 -15.57 -24.58 -21.09
C SER A 241 -16.13 -25.77 -20.28
N ALA A 242 -15.37 -26.68 -19.65
CA ALA A 242 -15.98 -27.96 -19.19
C ALA A 242 -15.69 -28.46 -17.76
N ALA A 243 -15.16 -27.64 -16.84
CA ALA A 243 -14.78 -28.13 -15.50
C ALA A 243 -15.35 -27.32 -14.32
N ALA A 244 -16.61 -26.88 -14.41
CA ALA A 244 -17.33 -26.34 -13.26
C ALA A 244 -18.74 -26.97 -13.19
N SER A 245 -18.82 -28.28 -12.94
CA SER A 245 -20.00 -28.97 -12.37
C SER A 245 -19.74 -30.48 -12.28
N SER A 246 -19.40 -30.99 -11.09
CA SER A 246 -19.94 -32.25 -10.53
C SER A 246 -19.11 -32.72 -9.32
N VAL A 247 -19.48 -32.29 -8.12
CA VAL A 247 -19.44 -33.17 -6.95
C VAL A 247 -20.82 -33.09 -6.31
N SER A 248 -21.69 -33.97 -6.79
CA SER A 248 -22.96 -34.29 -6.18
C SER A 248 -22.74 -35.34 -5.09
N THR A 249 -22.85 -34.94 -3.82
CA THR A 249 -23.21 -35.85 -2.74
C THR A 249 -24.69 -35.65 -2.45
N SER A 250 -25.44 -36.71 -2.72
CA SER A 250 -26.88 -36.86 -2.50
C SER A 250 -27.28 -36.70 -1.02
N MET A 251 -28.47 -36.13 -0.76
CA MET A 251 -29.61 -36.83 -0.11
C MET A 251 -30.92 -36.04 -0.30
N ALA A 252 -31.98 -36.77 -0.72
CA ALA A 252 -33.45 -36.65 -0.53
C ALA A 252 -34.04 -35.40 0.18
N THR A 253 -35.21 -34.81 -0.14
CA THR A 253 -36.47 -35.18 -0.85
C THR A 253 -37.26 -33.91 -1.25
N PRO A 254 -38.36 -33.97 -2.06
CA PRO A 254 -38.96 -32.81 -2.72
C PRO A 254 -40.17 -32.21 -1.96
N SER A 255 -40.36 -30.89 -2.06
CA SER A 255 -41.67 -30.26 -1.89
C SER A 255 -41.81 -29.04 -2.81
N SER A 256 -42.91 -29.04 -3.53
CA SER A 256 -43.31 -28.18 -4.63
C SER A 256 -43.61 -26.73 -4.22
N ALA A 257 -42.97 -25.76 -4.88
CA ALA A 257 -43.50 -24.41 -5.02
C ALA A 257 -42.97 -23.75 -6.30
N THR A 258 -43.86 -23.63 -7.27
CA THR A 258 -43.72 -22.92 -8.53
C THR A 258 -43.57 -21.43 -8.28
N LEU A 259 -42.46 -20.78 -8.67
CA LEU A 259 -42.49 -19.34 -9.00
C LEU A 259 -41.39 -18.95 -10.00
N ARG A 260 -41.74 -17.96 -10.82
CA ARG A 260 -41.21 -17.64 -12.14
C ARG A 260 -39.80 -17.04 -12.12
N ARG A 261 -39.12 -17.23 -13.25
CA ARG A 261 -37.84 -16.65 -13.66
C ARG A 261 -37.92 -15.13 -13.86
N GLU A 262 -36.93 -14.42 -13.34
CA GLU A 262 -36.36 -13.20 -13.95
C GLU A 262 -34.83 -13.26 -13.83
N PRO A 263 -34.06 -12.84 -14.86
CA PRO A 263 -32.60 -12.95 -14.83
C PRO A 263 -31.98 -11.67 -14.26
N SER A 264 -31.49 -11.70 -13.02
CA SER A 264 -30.54 -10.72 -12.51
C SER A 264 -29.11 -11.23 -12.70
N THR A 265 -28.44 -10.68 -13.70
CA THR A 265 -27.03 -10.93 -13.98
C THR A 265 -26.18 -10.23 -12.91
N VAL A 266 -25.76 -10.98 -11.90
CA VAL A 266 -24.62 -10.63 -11.05
C VAL A 266 -23.47 -11.55 -11.44
N ALA A 267 -22.42 -10.96 -12.01
CA ALA A 267 -21.12 -11.60 -12.15
C ALA A 267 -20.09 -10.80 -11.35
N CYS A 268 -19.93 -11.24 -10.12
CA CYS A 268 -18.67 -11.51 -9.43
C CYS A 268 -17.38 -11.27 -10.24
N VAL A 269 -16.50 -10.39 -9.74
CA VAL A 269 -15.21 -10.71 -9.04
C VAL A 269 -14.13 -11.17 -10.06
N TRP A 270 -12.93 -10.59 -10.17
CA TRP A 270 -11.82 -10.59 -9.21
C TRP A 270 -10.66 -9.69 -9.70
N ASP A 271 -9.79 -9.32 -8.75
CA ASP A 271 -8.34 -9.03 -8.89
C ASP A 271 -7.90 -7.65 -9.40
N PHE A 272 -7.00 -6.91 -8.75
CA PHE A 272 -6.17 -7.12 -7.55
C PHE A 272 -5.59 -5.75 -7.11
N TRP A 273 -5.16 -5.68 -5.84
CA TRP A 273 -4.47 -4.59 -5.11
C TRP A 273 -5.33 -3.61 -4.33
#